data_AF-A0A182FM53-F1
#
_entry.id   AF-A0A182FM53-F1
#
_cell.length_a   1.000
_cell.length_b   1.000
_cell.length_c   1.000
_cell.angle_alpha   90.00
_cell.angle_beta   90.00
_cell.angle_gamma   90.00
#
_symmetry.space_group_name_H-M   'P 1'
#
loop_
_entity.id
_entity.type
_entity.pdbx_description
1 polymer ?
#
loop_
_entity_poly.entity_id
_entity_poly.type
_entity_poly.pdbx_seq_one_letter_code
_entity_poly.pdbx_strand_id
1 'polypeptide(L)'
;MAIRWIGHCERVIYITQNPLGPIPESISTLYYNLLKKIIVYRTPTFEKALDKLMGLQSWLNPLPDLVIVESLDMLLTAGSESALTDPVGNNDWLALRQSLFLACLADTVRVLGAKLKGDCYSITTNI
;
A
#
# COMPACT_ATOMS: atom_id res chain seq x y z
N MET A 1 -18.69 -0.36 -4.06
CA MET A 1 -18.57 -1.83 -4.04
C MET A 1 -17.65 -2.18 -2.88
N ALA A 2 -18.11 -2.94 -1.88
CA ALA A 2 -17.27 -3.27 -0.71
C ALA A 2 -16.53 -4.58 -0.97
N ILE A 3 -15.20 -4.55 -0.99
CA ILE A 3 -14.37 -5.76 -1.09
C ILE A 3 -14.43 -6.45 0.29
N ARG A 4 -15.01 -7.66 0.35
CA ARG A 4 -15.05 -8.47 1.57
C ARG A 4 -13.94 -9.52 1.53
N TRP A 5 -12.85 -9.26 2.25
CA TRP A 5 -11.78 -10.23 2.46
C TRP A 5 -12.22 -11.32 3.46
N ILE A 6 -11.94 -12.59 3.16
CA ILE A 6 -12.37 -13.77 3.97
C ILE A 6 -11.17 -14.45 4.67
N GLY A 7 -9.98 -13.86 4.62
CA GLY A 7 -8.80 -14.39 5.33
C GLY A 7 -8.75 -14.00 6.81
N HIS A 8 -7.91 -14.70 7.57
CA HIS A 8 -7.78 -14.53 9.04
C HIS A 8 -7.16 -13.19 9.47
N CYS A 9 -6.70 -12.34 8.53
CA CYS A 9 -6.14 -10.99 8.70
C CYS A 9 -5.72 -10.70 10.15
N GLU A 10 -4.57 -11.25 10.52
CA GLU A 10 -3.93 -11.00 11.80
C GLU A 10 -3.37 -9.57 11.80
N ARG A 11 -2.77 -9.11 10.68
CA ARG A 11 -2.05 -7.82 10.61
C ARG A 11 -2.01 -7.23 9.21
N VAL A 12 -2.60 -6.05 9.06
CA VAL A 12 -2.72 -5.35 7.78
C VAL A 12 -1.78 -4.15 7.75
N ILE A 13 -1.05 -3.97 6.66
CA ILE A 13 -0.37 -2.71 6.34
C ILE A 13 -1.26 -1.91 5.39
N TYR A 14 -1.54 -0.66 5.74
CA TYR A 14 -2.25 0.27 4.88
C TYR A 14 -1.33 1.42 4.49
N ILE A 15 -0.95 1.49 3.22
CA ILE A 15 -0.10 2.54 2.66
C ILE A 15 -1.00 3.55 1.98
N THR A 16 -0.89 4.81 2.38
CA THR A 16 -1.69 5.91 1.84
C THR A 16 -0.87 7.17 1.66
N GLN A 17 -1.22 7.97 0.66
CA GLN A 17 -0.67 9.30 0.50
C GLN A 17 -1.33 10.32 1.45
N ASN A 18 -2.62 10.12 1.71
CA ASN A 18 -3.46 11.07 2.41
C ASN A 18 -3.45 10.85 3.92
N PRO A 19 -3.55 11.91 4.72
CA PRO A 19 -3.83 11.74 6.14
C PRO A 19 -5.21 11.09 6.29
N LEU A 20 -5.29 10.04 7.10
CA LEU A 20 -6.58 9.49 7.49
C LEU A 20 -7.32 10.54 8.34
N GLY A 21 -8.55 10.84 7.93
CA GLY A 21 -9.45 11.67 8.72
C GLY A 21 -9.85 10.99 10.04
N PRO A 22 -10.47 11.73 10.96
CA PRO A 22 -10.99 11.14 12.19
C PRO A 22 -12.03 10.06 11.85
N ILE A 23 -11.84 8.87 12.42
CA ILE A 23 -12.80 7.77 12.29
C ILE A 23 -13.99 8.10 13.20
N PRO A 24 -15.24 8.10 12.68
CA PRO A 24 -16.43 8.32 13.50
C PRO A 24 -16.48 7.37 14.69
N GLU A 25 -16.91 7.88 15.85
CA GLU A 25 -16.91 7.13 17.11
C GLU A 25 -17.79 5.85 17.07
N SER A 26 -18.86 5.90 16.26
CA SER A 26 -19.72 4.75 15.98
C SER A 26 -18.96 3.61 15.28
N ILE A 27 -18.07 3.94 14.34
CA ILE A 27 -17.24 2.98 13.61
C ILE A 27 -16.07 2.52 14.49
N SER A 28 -15.43 3.44 15.21
CA SER A 28 -14.29 3.11 16.06
C SER A 28 -14.69 2.12 17.15
N THR A 29 -15.87 2.26 17.75
CA THR A 29 -16.38 1.36 18.78
C THR A 29 -16.76 0.00 18.22
N LEU A 30 -17.46 -0.03 17.08
CA LEU A 30 -17.95 -1.27 16.48
C LEU A 30 -16.83 -2.13 15.89
N TYR A 31 -15.78 -1.50 15.35
CA TYR A 31 -14.67 -2.16 14.67
C TYR A 31 -13.32 -2.02 15.39
N TYR A 32 -13.32 -1.65 16.67
CA TYR A 32 -12.12 -1.38 17.47
C TYR A 32 -11.04 -2.47 17.36
N ASN A 33 -11.44 -3.73 17.48
CA ASN A 33 -10.53 -4.87 17.41
C ASN A 33 -9.92 -5.07 16.03
N LEU A 34 -10.64 -4.70 14.96
CA LEU A 34 -10.14 -4.75 13.59
C LEU A 34 -9.19 -3.59 13.31
N LEU A 35 -9.55 -2.37 13.73
CA LEU A 35 -8.72 -1.19 13.54
C LEU A 35 -7.33 -1.35 14.19
N LYS A 36 -7.24 -2.03 15.34
CA LYS A 36 -5.97 -2.35 16.01
C LYS A 36 -5.02 -3.23 15.19
N LYS A 37 -5.54 -3.98 14.23
CA LYS A 37 -4.74 -4.87 13.37
C LYS A 37 -4.15 -4.13 12.16
N ILE A 38 -4.57 -2.89 11.91
CA ILE A 38 -4.16 -2.10 10.75
C ILE A 38 -3.05 -1.13 11.17
N ILE A 39 -1.88 -1.27 10.54
CA ILE A 39 -0.77 -0.33 10.66
C ILE A 39 -0.80 0.59 9.44
N VAL A 40 -1.02 1.88 9.69
CA VAL A 40 -1.13 2.89 8.64
C VAL A 40 0.21 3.56 8.42
N TYR A 41 0.68 3.59 7.17
CA TYR A 41 1.83 4.35 6.75
C TYR A 41 1.42 5.44 5.78
N ARG A 42 1.80 6.67 6.12
CA ARG A 42 1.67 7.81 5.23
C ARG A 42 2.91 7.97 4.37
N THR A 43 2.76 7.80 3.07
CA THR A 43 3.83 7.90 2.07
C THR A 43 3.46 8.98 1.06
N PRO A 44 3.93 10.24 1.25
CA PRO A 44 3.48 11.36 0.44
C PRO A 44 4.03 11.34 -1.00
N THR A 45 5.05 10.53 -1.28
CA THR A 45 5.69 10.40 -2.59
C THR A 45 5.87 8.94 -2.98
N PHE A 46 6.02 8.70 -4.29
CA PHE A 46 6.33 7.41 -4.87
C PHE A 46 7.55 6.74 -4.21
N GLU A 47 8.66 7.47 -4.09
CA GLU A 47 9.93 6.95 -3.60
C GLU A 47 9.81 6.49 -2.14
N LYS A 48 9.08 7.24 -1.31
CA LYS A 48 8.82 6.85 0.08
C LYS A 48 7.94 5.62 0.18
N ALA A 49 6.99 5.46 -0.73
CA ALA A 49 6.16 4.26 -0.79
C ALA A 49 7.00 3.04 -1.19
N LEU A 50 7.90 3.19 -2.17
CA LEU A 50 8.82 2.15 -2.60
C LEU A 50 9.82 1.76 -1.50
N ASP A 51 10.46 2.74 -0.85
CA ASP A 51 11.33 2.54 0.30
C ASP A 51 10.61 1.78 1.41
N LYS A 52 9.32 2.10 1.61
CA LYS A 52 8.53 1.40 2.62
C LYS A 52 8.32 -0.05 2.24
N LEU A 53 7.98 -0.37 0.99
CA LEU A 53 7.85 -1.75 0.52
C LEU A 53 9.16 -2.53 0.70
N MET A 54 10.29 -1.97 0.28
CA MET A 54 11.61 -2.59 0.49
C MET A 54 11.91 -2.80 1.99
N GLY A 55 11.56 -1.83 2.84
CA GLY A 55 11.69 -1.96 4.28
C GLY A 55 10.81 -3.06 4.89
N LEU A 56 9.62 -3.32 4.33
CA LEU A 56 8.77 -4.43 4.78
C LEU A 56 9.45 -5.79 4.50
N GLN A 57 10.23 -5.91 3.42
CA GLN A 57 10.94 -7.14 3.09
C GLN A 57 11.94 -7.56 4.16
N SER A 58 12.53 -6.62 4.90
CA SER A 58 13.50 -6.91 5.97
C SER A 58 12.84 -7.12 7.34
N TRP A 59 11.53 -6.88 7.46
CA TRP A 59 10.83 -6.97 8.74
C TRP A 59 10.82 -8.40 9.28
N LEU A 60 11.02 -8.55 10.59
CA LEU A 60 11.13 -9.86 11.25
C LEU A 60 9.89 -10.21 12.08
N ASN A 61 9.36 -9.27 12.86
CA ASN A 61 8.11 -9.39 13.59
C ASN A 61 7.65 -8.00 14.06
N PRO A 62 6.33 -7.73 14.15
CA PRO A 62 5.24 -8.60 13.74
C PRO A 62 5.02 -8.57 12.20
N LEU A 63 4.93 -9.73 11.55
CA LEU A 63 4.76 -9.80 10.09
C LEU A 63 3.31 -9.56 9.64
N PRO A 64 3.09 -8.78 8.56
CA PRO A 64 1.77 -8.56 7.99
C PRO A 64 1.36 -9.64 6.98
N ASP A 65 0.07 -10.01 6.99
CA ASP A 65 -0.54 -10.96 6.06
C ASP A 65 -1.32 -10.30 4.93
N LEU A 66 -1.54 -8.98 5.01
CA LEU A 66 -2.17 -8.18 3.96
C LEU A 66 -1.49 -6.81 3.83
N VAL A 67 -1.17 -6.42 2.59
CA VAL A 67 -0.66 -5.08 2.25
C VAL A 67 -1.65 -4.38 1.32
N ILE A 68 -2.24 -3.29 1.79
CA ILE A 68 -3.16 -2.45 1.02
C ILE A 68 -2.42 -1.18 0.62
N VAL A 69 -2.47 -0.83 -0.66
CA VAL A 69 -1.94 0.42 -1.20
C VAL A 69 -3.09 1.23 -1.76
N GLU A 70 -3.33 2.41 -1.17
CA GLU A 70 -4.38 3.34 -1.59
C GLU A 70 -3.94 4.18 -2.79
N SER A 71 -4.82 4.25 -3.80
CA SER A 71 -4.75 5.13 -4.96
C SER A 71 -3.35 5.21 -5.57
N LEU A 72 -2.93 4.09 -6.17
CA LEU A 72 -1.63 3.96 -6.82
C LEU A 72 -1.39 5.10 -7.83
N ASP A 73 -2.42 5.49 -8.57
CA ASP A 73 -2.36 6.59 -9.54
C ASP A 73 -1.96 7.93 -8.90
N MET A 74 -2.44 8.22 -7.68
CA MET A 74 -2.07 9.43 -6.96
C MET A 74 -0.62 9.36 -6.46
N LEU A 75 -0.15 8.20 -6.01
CA LEU A 75 1.26 8.00 -5.64
C LEU A 75 2.21 8.18 -6.83
N LEU A 76 1.81 7.74 -8.03
CA LEU A 76 2.62 7.80 -9.24
C LEU A 76 2.74 9.23 -9.80
N THR A 77 1.68 10.03 -9.64
CA THR A 77 1.59 11.42 -10.11
C THR A 77 2.12 12.44 -9.10
N ALA A 78 2.19 12.08 -7.81
CA ALA A 78 2.76 12.90 -6.75
C ALA A 78 4.25 13.19 -7.00
N GLY A 79 4.62 14.48 -7.12
CA GLY A 79 5.98 14.92 -7.41
C GLY A 79 6.28 15.15 -8.90
N SER A 80 5.29 15.00 -9.79
CA SER A 80 5.40 15.31 -11.22
C SER A 80 5.15 16.80 -11.53
N GLU A 81 5.64 17.72 -10.71
CA GLU A 81 5.51 19.17 -11.00
C GLU A 81 6.46 19.63 -12.13
N SER A 82 7.41 18.78 -12.56
CA SER A 82 8.41 19.10 -13.60
C SER A 82 8.19 18.46 -14.98
N ALA A 83 7.11 17.71 -15.22
CA ALA A 83 6.91 16.97 -16.47
C ALA A 83 5.86 17.60 -17.42
N LEU A 84 5.70 18.92 -17.40
CA LEU A 84 4.65 19.63 -18.17
C LEU A 84 5.00 19.98 -19.62
N THR A 85 6.12 19.50 -20.18
CA THR A 85 6.52 19.89 -21.54
C THR A 85 6.37 18.83 -22.63
N ASP A 86 6.20 17.55 -22.33
CA ASP A 86 6.02 16.51 -23.36
C ASP A 86 4.98 15.43 -22.99
N PRO A 87 3.80 15.40 -23.63
CA PRO A 87 2.71 14.46 -23.28
C PRO A 87 3.00 13.00 -23.66
N VAL A 88 3.95 12.76 -24.57
CA VAL A 88 4.28 11.40 -25.04
C VAL A 88 5.26 10.70 -24.09
N GLY A 89 6.30 11.40 -23.63
CA GLY A 89 7.29 10.84 -22.70
C GLY A 89 6.77 10.64 -21.27
N ASN A 90 5.74 11.39 -20.87
CA ASN A 90 5.16 11.30 -19.53
C ASN A 90 4.40 9.98 -19.30
N ASN A 91 3.75 9.44 -20.33
CA ASN A 91 3.00 8.19 -20.22
C ASN A 91 3.91 6.97 -20.04
N ASP A 92 5.03 6.91 -20.78
CA ASP A 92 6.03 5.84 -20.65
C ASP A 92 6.71 5.87 -19.28
N TRP A 93 6.99 7.07 -18.77
CA TRP A 93 7.54 7.26 -17.43
C TRP A 93 6.59 6.80 -16.31
N LEU A 94 5.31 7.15 -16.43
CA LEU A 94 4.28 6.70 -15.48
C LEU A 94 4.13 5.17 -15.52
N ALA A 95 4.09 4.57 -16.72
CA ALA A 95 4.00 3.14 -16.91
C ALA A 95 5.21 2.39 -16.32
N LEU A 96 6.42 2.96 -16.45
CA LEU A 96 7.62 2.43 -15.81
C LEU A 96 7.52 2.47 -14.30
N ARG A 97 7.12 3.61 -13.72
CA ARG A 97 6.93 3.75 -12.26
C ARG A 97 5.89 2.77 -11.73
N GLN A 98 4.78 2.61 -12.43
CA GLN A 98 3.73 1.66 -12.08
C GLN A 98 4.26 0.22 -12.11
N SER A 99 4.94 -0.15 -13.19
CA SER A 99 5.51 -1.49 -13.34
C SER A 99 6.54 -1.80 -12.25
N LEU A 100 7.41 -0.83 -11.93
CA LEU A 100 8.42 -0.97 -10.89
C LEU A 100 7.77 -1.13 -9.50
N PHE A 101 6.75 -0.34 -9.20
CA PHE A 101 6.04 -0.45 -7.93
C PHE A 101 5.31 -1.77 -7.78
N LEU A 102 4.58 -2.20 -8.80
CA LEU A 102 3.87 -3.48 -8.78
C LEU A 102 4.83 -4.67 -8.68
N ALA A 103 5.98 -4.61 -9.38
CA ALA A 103 7.02 -5.61 -9.25
C ALA A 103 7.58 -5.67 -7.82
N CYS A 104 7.87 -4.51 -7.22
CA CYS A 104 8.35 -4.42 -5.84
C CYS A 104 7.29 -4.91 -4.84
N LEU A 105 6.02 -4.56 -5.04
CA LEU A 105 4.91 -5.01 -4.21
C LEU A 105 4.75 -6.53 -4.28
N ALA A 106 4.76 -7.11 -5.48
CA ALA A 106 4.67 -8.55 -5.68
C ALA A 106 5.83 -9.29 -5.00
N ASP A 107 7.06 -8.77 -5.14
CA ASP A 107 8.23 -9.36 -4.48
C ASP A 107 8.15 -9.23 -2.95
N THR A 108 7.68 -8.09 -2.45
CA THR A 108 7.48 -7.85 -1.01
C THR A 108 6.48 -8.84 -0.42
N VAL A 109 5.33 -9.02 -1.08
CA VAL A 109 4.30 -9.98 -0.67
C VAL A 109 4.86 -11.41 -0.68
N ARG A 110 5.62 -11.77 -1.71
CA ARG A 110 6.28 -13.09 -1.80
C ARG A 110 7.26 -13.32 -0.64
N VAL A 111 8.09 -12.33 -0.31
CA VAL A 111 9.05 -12.40 0.83
C VAL A 111 8.30 -12.51 2.15
N LEU A 112 7.25 -11.72 2.34
CA LEU A 112 6.43 -11.75 3.56
C LEU A 112 5.70 -13.09 3.73
N GLY A 113 5.11 -13.63 2.67
CA GLY A 113 4.48 -14.96 2.68
C GLY A 113 5.48 -16.06 3.06
N ALA A 114 6.67 -16.05 2.45
CA ALA A 114 7.73 -16.98 2.81
C ALA A 114 8.12 -16.92 4.30
N LYS A 115 8.17 -15.71 4.88
CA LYS A 115 8.46 -15.51 6.31
C LYS A 115 7.31 -15.93 7.22
N LEU A 116 6.07 -15.72 6.81
CA LEU A 116 4.87 -16.16 7.52
C LEU A 116 4.68 -17.69 7.48
N LYS A 117 5.39 -18.40 6.57
CA LYS A 117 5.11 -19.80 6.21
C LYS A 117 3.66 -20.00 5.76
N GLY A 118 3.13 -19.01 5.05
CA GLY A 118 1.75 -18.97 4.57
C GLY A 118 1.58 -17.91 3.49
N ASP A 119 0.34 -17.54 3.22
CA ASP A 119 0.05 -16.57 2.18
C ASP A 119 0.08 -15.14 2.75
N CYS A 120 0.72 -14.24 2.02
CA CYS A 120 0.56 -12.80 2.16
C CYS A 120 -0.15 -12.30 0.90
N TYR A 121 -1.03 -11.32 1.05
CA TYR A 121 -1.80 -10.78 -0.06
C TYR A 121 -1.55 -9.28 -0.23
N SER A 122 -1.80 -8.77 -1.43
CA SER A 122 -1.84 -7.33 -1.66
C SER A 122 -3.11 -6.89 -2.38
N ILE A 123 -3.54 -5.67 -2.06
CA ILE A 123 -4.66 -5.00 -2.71
C ILE A 123 -4.19 -3.60 -3.09
N THR A 124 -4.27 -3.27 -4.37
CA THR A 124 -4.12 -1.90 -4.85
C THR A 124 -5.51 -1.34 -5.16
N THR A 125 -5.86 -0.20 -4.59
CA THR A 125 -7.14 0.46 -4.90
C THR A 125 -6.91 1.63 -5.84
N ASN A 126 -7.83 1.82 -6.78
CA ASN A 126 -7.97 3.06 -7.55
C ASN A 126 -9.29 3.68 -7.09
N ILE A 127 -9.21 4.58 -6.11
CA ILE A 127 -10.35 5.38 -5.64
C ILE A 127 -10.16 6.79 -6.17
#